data_AF-A0A2E4QSC8-F1
#
_entry.id   AF-A0A2E4QSC8-F1
#
_cell.length_a   1.000
_cell.length_b   1.000
_cell.length_c   1.000
_cell.angle_alpha   90.00
_cell.angle_beta   90.00
_cell.angle_gamma   90.00
#
_symmetry.space_group_name_H-M   'P 1'
#
loop_
_entity.id
_entity.type
_entity.pdbx_description
1 polymer ?
#
loop_
_entity_poly.entity_id
_entity_poly.type
_entity_poly.pdbx_seq_one_letter_code
_entity_poly.pdbx_strand_id
1 'polypeptide(L)'
;MNDSVFRVNASALYMRAQPGRNGAALVLLKRGQAVARLDANGWGDAREWFYVFADTPGAGVFVGYVHSAFLERWDADPSALTHSGFAMPGEVSAPDDFDPPRDAQPPAVSRGEEWVDGWNPAVPADRRYKGVHNERRGGATATRVVVHITGTNSLTQVVNSFTTGQASAHYLVDFEGQVHQFVAEDKRAWHSGIPSHIKRLYNRGDGSWRKYKQYHWWSKDYATDAVYLDASLQPLTGTKDNAKLVMLKDGSEWSDYDYFDERWNRRAFPVGYEESQDPNNNTIGIEILGVGSQHHSDSVYTDKMYAGLSALIADICARHNISRTLGPVCGHEDVNPVARWGWDPNQGFDWSKALSGGPMA
;
A
#
# COMPACT_ATOMS: atom_id res chain seq x y z
N MET A 1 -12.66 -17.25 -24.96
CA MET A 1 -11.69 -18.35 -24.81
C MET A 1 -11.26 -18.37 -23.36
N ASN A 2 -11.63 -19.43 -22.63
CA ASN A 2 -11.39 -19.64 -21.18
C ASN A 2 -9.92 -20.02 -20.90
N ASP A 3 -8.94 -19.24 -21.36
CA ASP A 3 -7.52 -19.55 -21.14
C ASP A 3 -7.05 -19.37 -19.69
N SER A 4 -7.94 -18.91 -18.81
CA SER A 4 -7.68 -18.55 -17.43
C SER A 4 -8.38 -19.45 -16.40
N VAL A 5 -9.20 -20.45 -16.77
CA VAL A 5 -9.90 -21.29 -15.77
C VAL A 5 -9.37 -22.71 -15.77
N PHE A 6 -9.08 -23.21 -14.56
CA PHE A 6 -8.50 -24.53 -14.31
C PHE A 6 -9.30 -25.29 -13.25
N ARG A 7 -9.13 -26.62 -13.19
CA ARG A 7 -9.46 -27.43 -12.02
C ARG A 7 -8.23 -28.02 -11.37
N VAL A 8 -8.32 -28.23 -10.07
CA VAL A 8 -7.33 -28.97 -9.29
C VAL A 8 -7.40 -30.46 -9.63
N ASN A 9 -6.32 -31.04 -10.17
CA ASN A 9 -6.21 -32.47 -10.45
C ASN A 9 -5.47 -33.24 -9.32
N ALA A 10 -4.88 -32.55 -8.35
CA ALA A 10 -4.33 -33.19 -7.15
C ALA A 10 -5.45 -33.65 -6.21
N SER A 11 -5.20 -34.71 -5.41
CA SER A 11 -6.10 -35.12 -4.32
C SER A 11 -6.29 -34.03 -3.26
N ALA A 12 -5.24 -33.24 -3.04
CA ALA A 12 -5.22 -32.08 -2.15
C ALA A 12 -4.13 -31.10 -2.63
N LEU A 13 -4.47 -29.83 -2.78
CA LEU A 13 -3.53 -28.78 -3.19
C LEU A 13 -3.60 -27.59 -2.23
N TYR A 14 -2.52 -27.30 -1.52
CA TYR A 14 -2.46 -26.09 -0.70
C TYR A 14 -2.21 -24.87 -1.57
N MET A 15 -3.15 -23.92 -1.54
CA MET A 15 -2.92 -22.55 -2.00
C MET A 15 -2.06 -21.83 -0.96
N ARG A 16 -1.07 -21.06 -1.42
CA ARG A 16 -0.05 -20.44 -0.54
C ARG A 16 0.03 -18.93 -0.73
N ALA A 17 0.45 -18.24 0.33
CA ALA A 17 0.66 -16.78 0.31
C ALA A 17 1.83 -16.35 -0.60
N GLN A 18 2.82 -17.23 -0.78
CA GLN A 18 3.96 -17.03 -1.67
C GLN A 18 4.34 -18.35 -2.35
N PRO A 19 5.00 -18.31 -3.52
CA PRO A 19 5.48 -19.50 -4.21
C PRO A 19 6.51 -20.30 -3.40
N GLY A 20 6.56 -21.61 -3.66
CA GLY A 20 7.52 -22.53 -3.04
C GLY A 20 6.98 -23.30 -1.83
N ARG A 21 7.73 -24.34 -1.42
CA ARG A 21 7.32 -25.26 -0.34
C ARG A 21 7.24 -24.60 1.05
N ASN A 22 7.90 -23.46 1.22
CA ASN A 22 7.96 -22.72 2.49
C ASN A 22 6.89 -21.61 2.61
N GLY A 23 6.05 -21.40 1.59
CA GLY A 23 4.96 -20.42 1.67
C GLY A 23 3.88 -20.88 2.66
N ALA A 24 3.38 -19.98 3.51
CA ALA A 24 2.28 -20.30 4.42
C ALA A 24 1.04 -20.78 3.63
N ALA A 25 0.41 -21.86 4.09
CA ALA A 25 -0.81 -22.37 3.49
C ALA A 25 -1.99 -21.45 3.85
N LEU A 26 -2.73 -21.01 2.83
CA LEU A 26 -3.92 -20.19 2.99
C LEU A 26 -5.17 -21.08 3.09
N VAL A 27 -5.32 -22.00 2.14
CA VAL A 27 -6.46 -22.91 2.07
C VAL A 27 -6.07 -24.20 1.36
N LEU A 28 -6.73 -25.29 1.72
CA LEU A 28 -6.63 -26.57 1.02
C LEU A 28 -7.70 -26.64 -0.07
N LEU A 29 -7.27 -26.71 -1.33
CA LEU A 29 -8.13 -26.92 -2.48
C LEU A 29 -8.30 -28.42 -2.74
N LYS A 30 -9.54 -28.83 -2.96
CA LYS A 30 -9.89 -30.24 -3.21
C LYS A 30 -9.81 -30.58 -4.71
N ARG A 31 -9.61 -31.86 -5.04
CA ARG A 31 -9.69 -32.36 -6.41
C ARG A 31 -11.01 -31.91 -7.06
N GLY A 32 -10.93 -31.43 -8.29
CA GLY A 32 -12.06 -30.96 -9.10
C GLY A 32 -12.47 -29.51 -8.81
N GLN A 33 -11.91 -28.86 -7.79
CA GLN A 33 -12.23 -27.47 -7.48
C GLN A 33 -11.73 -26.53 -8.58
N ALA A 34 -12.62 -25.64 -9.03
CA ALA A 34 -12.28 -24.63 -10.03
C ALA A 34 -11.42 -23.52 -9.43
N VAL A 35 -10.44 -23.06 -10.20
CA VAL A 35 -9.62 -21.88 -9.89
C VAL A 35 -9.47 -21.02 -11.13
N ALA A 36 -9.49 -19.70 -10.95
CA ALA A 36 -9.28 -18.75 -12.02
C ALA A 36 -7.88 -18.15 -11.90
N ARG A 37 -7.04 -18.36 -12.91
CA ARG A 37 -5.72 -17.76 -13.04
C ARG A 37 -5.84 -16.27 -13.30
N LEU A 38 -5.12 -15.50 -12.51
CA LEU A 38 -5.12 -14.03 -12.52
C LEU A 38 -3.85 -13.45 -13.16
N ASP A 39 -2.78 -14.25 -13.31
CA ASP A 39 -1.52 -13.82 -13.91
C ASP A 39 -1.34 -14.31 -15.35
N ALA A 40 -0.70 -13.50 -16.19
CA ALA A 40 -0.41 -13.87 -17.58
C ALA A 40 0.81 -14.80 -17.69
N ASN A 41 1.83 -14.59 -16.84
CA ASN A 41 3.16 -15.15 -17.04
C ASN A 41 3.59 -16.19 -16.00
N GLY A 42 2.87 -16.35 -14.88
CA GLY A 42 3.29 -17.26 -13.80
C GLY A 42 4.53 -16.75 -13.05
N TRP A 43 4.85 -17.38 -11.91
CA TRP A 43 5.93 -16.99 -11.02
C TRP A 43 6.97 -18.12 -10.83
N GLY A 44 8.23 -17.74 -10.57
CA GLY A 44 9.38 -18.64 -10.47
C GLY A 44 10.15 -18.81 -11.78
N ASP A 45 11.36 -19.38 -11.72
CA ASP A 45 12.31 -19.44 -12.84
C ASP A 45 11.75 -20.15 -14.08
N ALA A 46 10.86 -21.12 -13.87
CA ALA A 46 10.17 -21.85 -14.93
C ALA A 46 8.66 -21.52 -15.04
N ARG A 47 8.21 -20.41 -14.42
CA ARG A 47 6.80 -19.93 -14.48
C ARG A 47 5.77 -20.95 -13.99
N GLU A 48 6.19 -21.78 -13.04
CA GLU A 48 5.47 -22.98 -12.58
C GLU A 48 4.39 -22.66 -11.52
N TRP A 49 4.39 -21.45 -10.99
CA TRP A 49 3.41 -21.02 -9.99
C TRP A 49 2.40 -20.08 -10.61
N PHE A 50 1.12 -20.44 -10.54
CA PHE A 50 0.05 -19.58 -10.99
C PHE A 50 -0.52 -18.83 -9.80
N TYR A 51 -0.69 -17.53 -9.99
CA TYR A 51 -1.50 -16.71 -9.11
C TYR A 51 -2.97 -16.90 -9.47
N VAL A 52 -3.75 -17.46 -8.55
CA VAL A 52 -5.12 -17.89 -8.80
C VAL A 52 -6.08 -17.40 -7.73
N PHE A 53 -7.31 -17.17 -8.15
CA PHE A 53 -8.50 -16.99 -7.33
C PHE A 53 -9.20 -18.35 -7.16
N ALA A 54 -9.68 -18.64 -5.94
CA ALA A 54 -10.50 -19.80 -5.65
C ALA A 54 -11.61 -19.44 -4.64
N ASP A 55 -12.86 -19.73 -5.00
CA ASP A 55 -13.96 -19.75 -4.05
C ASP A 55 -14.03 -21.15 -3.41
N THR A 56 -13.93 -21.21 -2.09
CA THR A 56 -13.94 -22.46 -1.32
C THR A 56 -15.20 -22.50 -0.44
N PRO A 57 -16.19 -23.35 -0.76
CA PRO A 57 -17.42 -23.43 0.03
C PRO A 57 -17.14 -23.66 1.52
N GLY A 58 -17.64 -22.75 2.36
CA GLY A 58 -17.50 -22.79 3.83
C GLY A 58 -16.17 -22.26 4.39
N ALA A 59 -15.14 -22.08 3.57
CA ALA A 59 -13.88 -21.44 3.97
C ALA A 59 -13.72 -20.02 3.41
N GLY A 60 -14.48 -19.67 2.36
CA GLY A 60 -14.51 -18.34 1.78
C GLY A 60 -13.69 -18.23 0.49
N VAL A 61 -13.41 -17.00 0.08
CA VAL A 61 -12.70 -16.70 -1.16
C VAL A 61 -11.23 -16.46 -0.87
N PHE A 62 -10.35 -17.12 -1.62
CA PHE A 62 -8.91 -17.03 -1.46
C PHE A 62 -8.24 -16.64 -2.77
N VAL A 63 -7.16 -15.87 -2.64
CA VAL A 63 -6.26 -15.57 -3.75
C VAL A 63 -4.84 -15.86 -3.30
N GLY A 64 -4.10 -16.60 -4.11
CA GLY A 64 -2.76 -17.02 -3.75
C GLY A 64 -2.12 -17.84 -4.84
N TYR A 65 -0.99 -18.46 -4.51
CA TYR A 65 -0.19 -19.22 -5.44
C TYR A 65 -0.47 -20.71 -5.32
N VAL A 66 -0.62 -21.34 -6.47
CA VAL A 66 -0.67 -22.80 -6.61
C VAL A 66 0.32 -23.24 -7.68
N HIS A 67 0.87 -24.43 -7.55
CA HIS A 67 1.79 -24.98 -8.54
C HIS A 67 0.98 -25.52 -9.73
N SER A 68 1.28 -25.04 -10.94
CA SER A 68 0.52 -25.29 -12.17
C SER A 68 0.47 -26.76 -12.57
N ALA A 69 1.50 -27.55 -12.21
CA ALA A 69 1.51 -29.00 -12.44
C ALA A 69 0.35 -29.77 -11.77
N PHE A 70 -0.36 -29.16 -10.82
CA PHE A 70 -1.54 -29.75 -10.17
C PHE A 70 -2.87 -29.20 -10.70
N LEU A 71 -2.81 -28.40 -11.77
CA LEU A 71 -3.95 -27.85 -12.45
C LEU A 71 -4.10 -28.50 -13.82
N GLU A 72 -5.35 -28.68 -14.23
CA GLU A 72 -5.72 -29.05 -15.59
C GLU A 72 -6.72 -28.01 -16.12
N ARG A 73 -6.68 -27.73 -17.42
CA ARG A 73 -7.58 -26.75 -18.03
C ARG A 73 -9.03 -27.19 -17.87
N TRP A 74 -9.91 -26.23 -17.62
CA TRP A 74 -11.33 -26.50 -17.48
C TRP A 74 -12.02 -26.47 -18.85
N ASP A 75 -12.26 -27.64 -19.42
CA ASP A 75 -12.83 -27.79 -20.77
C ASP A 75 -14.38 -27.80 -20.82
N ALA A 76 -15.08 -27.45 -19.72
CA ALA A 76 -16.55 -27.49 -19.74
C ALA A 76 -17.19 -26.25 -20.41
N ASP A 77 -18.31 -26.51 -21.09
CA ASP A 77 -19.17 -25.55 -21.76
C ASP A 77 -19.68 -24.45 -20.79
N PRO A 78 -19.47 -23.16 -21.09
CA PRO A 78 -19.83 -22.04 -20.22
C PRO A 78 -21.35 -21.90 -19.94
N SER A 79 -22.22 -22.65 -20.62
CA SER A 79 -23.67 -22.65 -20.40
C SER A 79 -24.12 -23.30 -19.07
N ALA A 80 -23.26 -24.06 -18.39
CA ALA A 80 -23.61 -24.75 -17.15
C ALA A 80 -23.47 -23.88 -15.87
N LEU A 81 -22.93 -22.65 -15.97
CA LEU A 81 -22.73 -21.74 -14.84
C LEU A 81 -23.82 -20.69 -14.69
N THR A 82 -24.75 -20.57 -15.64
CA THR A 82 -25.98 -19.82 -15.43
C THR A 82 -27.03 -20.80 -14.93
N HIS A 83 -27.39 -20.74 -13.65
CA HIS A 83 -28.69 -21.09 -13.06
C HIS A 83 -28.52 -21.38 -11.56
N SER A 84 -28.47 -20.31 -10.76
CA SER A 84 -29.23 -20.25 -9.51
C SER A 84 -29.45 -18.80 -9.10
N GLY A 85 -30.55 -18.25 -9.60
CA GLY A 85 -31.40 -17.24 -8.98
C GLY A 85 -30.75 -16.01 -8.35
N PHE A 86 -30.52 -14.97 -9.16
CA PHE A 86 -30.79 -13.60 -8.73
C PHE A 86 -31.76 -12.98 -9.75
N ALA A 87 -32.99 -12.73 -9.31
CA ALA A 87 -33.95 -11.94 -10.07
C ALA A 87 -33.57 -10.46 -9.95
N MET A 88 -33.31 -9.81 -11.07
CA MET A 88 -33.15 -8.36 -11.14
C MET A 88 -34.53 -7.71 -10.97
N PRO A 89 -34.72 -6.72 -10.07
CA PRO A 89 -35.91 -5.89 -10.11
C PRO A 89 -35.87 -4.99 -11.35
N GLY A 90 -36.99 -4.92 -12.06
CA GLY A 90 -37.15 -4.28 -13.36
C GLY A 90 -36.91 -2.78 -13.36
N GLU A 91 -36.56 -2.28 -14.55
CA GLU A 91 -36.42 -0.87 -14.89
C GLU A 91 -37.66 -0.08 -14.48
N VAL A 92 -37.45 0.90 -13.60
CA VAL A 92 -38.42 1.98 -13.36
C VAL A 92 -37.89 3.19 -14.09
N SER A 93 -38.63 3.65 -15.10
CA SER A 93 -38.38 4.88 -15.83
C SER A 93 -38.41 6.08 -14.87
N ALA A 94 -37.37 6.92 -14.96
CA ALA A 94 -37.28 8.15 -14.20
C ALA A 94 -38.38 9.14 -14.64
N PRO A 95 -39.06 9.85 -13.73
CA PRO A 95 -39.84 11.01 -14.08
C PRO A 95 -38.89 12.18 -14.38
N ASP A 96 -39.09 12.80 -15.54
CA ASP A 96 -38.65 14.17 -15.81
C ASP A 96 -39.31 15.11 -14.79
N ASP A 97 -38.59 16.16 -14.37
CA ASP A 97 -38.94 17.19 -13.38
C ASP A 97 -38.49 16.93 -11.93
N PHE A 98 -37.17 17.00 -11.69
CA PHE A 98 -36.63 17.33 -10.37
C PHE A 98 -35.62 18.48 -10.47
N ASP A 99 -36.09 19.68 -10.19
CA ASP A 99 -35.28 20.90 -10.01
C ASP A 99 -34.63 20.85 -8.62
N PRO A 100 -33.29 20.80 -8.48
CA PRO A 100 -32.67 20.67 -7.17
C PRO A 100 -32.79 21.99 -6.37
N PRO A 101 -33.11 21.95 -5.07
CA PRO A 101 -33.13 23.17 -4.27
C PRO A 101 -31.71 23.74 -4.18
N ARG A 102 -31.55 24.97 -4.68
CA ARG A 102 -30.49 25.86 -4.23
C ARG A 102 -30.77 26.24 -2.78
N ASP A 103 -29.70 26.28 -1.98
CA ASP A 103 -29.65 26.71 -0.57
C ASP A 103 -30.05 25.67 0.49
N ALA A 104 -29.24 24.63 0.64
CA ALA A 104 -29.08 23.94 1.92
C ALA A 104 -27.63 24.10 2.39
N GLN A 105 -27.40 24.92 3.42
CA GLN A 105 -26.13 24.88 4.15
C GLN A 105 -25.93 23.49 4.76
N PRO A 106 -24.73 22.90 4.69
CA PRO A 106 -24.45 21.64 5.37
C PRO A 106 -24.66 21.80 6.88
N PRO A 107 -25.17 20.76 7.58
CA PRO A 107 -25.39 20.83 9.01
C PRO A 107 -24.07 21.11 9.72
N ALA A 108 -24.11 22.01 10.70
CA ALA A 108 -22.96 22.33 11.53
C ALA A 108 -22.45 21.06 12.23
N VAL A 109 -21.19 20.71 11.99
CA VAL A 109 -20.49 19.63 12.69
C VAL A 109 -20.47 20.00 14.18
N SER A 110 -21.15 19.19 15.00
CA SER A 110 -21.11 19.31 16.45
C SER A 110 -19.69 19.03 16.93
N ARG A 111 -18.94 20.08 17.28
CA ARG A 111 -17.79 19.93 18.17
C ARG A 111 -18.32 19.46 19.53
N GLY A 112 -18.23 18.17 19.85
CA GLY A 112 -18.63 17.76 21.21
C GLY A 112 -18.86 16.29 21.53
N GLU A 113 -18.61 15.32 20.66
CA GLU A 113 -18.60 13.92 21.12
C GLU A 113 -17.23 13.59 21.74
N GLU A 114 -17.21 13.33 23.04
CA GLU A 114 -16.01 12.90 23.76
C GLU A 114 -15.51 11.56 23.19
N TRP A 115 -14.23 11.58 22.86
CA TRP A 115 -13.46 10.52 22.24
C TRP A 115 -13.50 9.23 23.06
N VAL A 116 -13.81 8.11 22.42
CA VAL A 116 -13.57 6.78 22.97
C VAL A 116 -12.62 6.10 21.98
N ASP A 117 -11.49 5.58 22.44
CA ASP A 117 -10.57 4.62 21.79
C ASP A 117 -9.70 4.98 20.56
N GLY A 118 -9.74 6.21 20.03
CA GLY A 118 -8.82 6.66 18.97
C GLY A 118 -9.18 6.20 17.55
N TRP A 119 -10.34 5.58 17.37
CA TRP A 119 -10.92 5.28 16.06
C TRP A 119 -11.68 6.48 15.49
N ASN A 120 -11.62 6.66 14.17
CA ASN A 120 -12.31 7.74 13.49
C ASN A 120 -13.80 7.44 13.37
N PRO A 121 -14.68 8.26 13.97
CA PRO A 121 -16.12 8.02 13.95
C PRO A 121 -16.72 8.03 12.54
N ALA A 122 -16.12 8.76 11.60
CA ALA A 122 -16.56 8.83 10.21
C ALA A 122 -16.27 7.54 9.42
N VAL A 123 -15.43 6.64 9.93
CA VAL A 123 -15.19 5.32 9.31
C VAL A 123 -16.22 4.33 9.84
N PRO A 124 -17.10 3.75 9.00
CA PRO A 124 -18.09 2.76 9.45
C PRO A 124 -17.47 1.52 10.11
N ALA A 125 -18.21 0.91 11.03
CA ALA A 125 -17.71 -0.21 11.83
C ALA A 125 -17.30 -1.45 11.00
N ASP A 126 -17.96 -1.69 9.86
CA ASP A 126 -17.64 -2.77 8.93
C ASP A 126 -16.36 -2.52 8.10
N ARG A 127 -15.80 -1.30 8.17
CA ARG A 127 -14.52 -0.90 7.57
C ARG A 127 -13.43 -0.63 8.59
N ARG A 128 -13.63 -1.10 9.83
CA ARG A 128 -12.64 -1.06 10.92
C ARG A 128 -12.08 -2.46 11.17
N TYR A 129 -10.77 -2.60 11.06
CA TYR A 129 -10.07 -3.88 11.22
C TYR A 129 -9.02 -3.76 12.29
N LYS A 130 -8.99 -4.64 13.30
CA LYS A 130 -7.98 -4.54 14.36
C LYS A 130 -6.59 -4.94 13.85
N GLY A 131 -5.79 -3.95 13.44
CA GLY A 131 -4.44 -4.12 12.91
C GLY A 131 -3.37 -4.38 13.97
N VAL A 132 -2.16 -4.71 13.54
CA VAL A 132 -0.97 -4.81 14.39
C VAL A 132 -0.44 -3.42 14.71
N HIS A 133 -0.12 -3.17 15.97
CA HIS A 133 0.42 -1.89 16.42
C HIS A 133 1.10 -2.03 17.77
N ASN A 134 1.73 -0.96 18.23
CA ASN A 134 2.17 -0.83 19.61
C ASN A 134 1.87 0.59 20.12
N GLU A 135 2.20 0.88 21.38
CA GLU A 135 2.07 2.25 21.89
C GLU A 135 3.07 3.21 21.21
N ARG A 136 2.67 4.46 21.03
CA ARG A 136 3.59 5.55 20.67
C ARG A 136 4.63 5.70 21.78
N ARG A 137 5.91 5.78 21.42
CA ARG A 137 6.98 5.85 22.42
C ARG A 137 7.09 7.25 22.99
N GLY A 138 7.34 7.34 24.31
CA GLY A 138 7.64 8.61 24.97
C GLY A 138 6.49 9.62 24.99
N GLY A 139 5.24 9.17 24.84
CA GLY A 139 4.08 10.06 24.78
C GLY A 139 4.00 10.90 23.50
N ALA A 140 4.70 10.47 22.44
CA ALA A 140 4.66 11.17 21.15
C ALA A 140 3.23 11.29 20.61
N THR A 141 2.92 12.44 20.04
CA THR A 141 1.68 12.70 19.31
C THR A 141 1.94 12.72 17.82
N ALA A 142 0.90 12.54 17.00
CA ALA A 142 1.02 12.71 15.57
C ALA A 142 1.27 14.18 15.23
N THR A 143 2.31 14.45 14.45
CA THR A 143 2.64 15.77 13.90
C THR A 143 2.62 15.77 12.37
N ARG A 144 2.34 14.61 11.75
CA ARG A 144 2.43 14.38 10.31
C ARG A 144 1.43 13.38 9.80
N VAL A 145 1.07 13.51 8.53
CA VAL A 145 0.45 12.47 7.72
C VAL A 145 1.46 11.97 6.68
N VAL A 146 1.62 10.65 6.58
CA VAL A 146 2.45 10.01 5.57
C VAL A 146 1.56 9.19 4.64
N VAL A 147 1.61 9.51 3.35
CA VAL A 147 0.86 8.84 2.29
C VAL A 147 1.71 7.75 1.67
N HIS A 148 1.08 6.60 1.44
CA HIS A 148 1.68 5.39 0.89
C HIS A 148 0.81 4.86 -0.25
N ILE A 149 1.34 3.88 -0.95
CA ILE A 149 0.59 3.03 -1.87
C ILE A 149 0.90 1.57 -1.54
N THR A 150 -0.14 0.73 -1.58
CA THR A 150 -0.09 -0.63 -1.03
C THR A 150 0.79 -1.58 -1.84
N GLY A 151 1.06 -1.28 -3.12
CA GLY A 151 1.73 -2.21 -4.04
C GLY A 151 0.87 -3.43 -4.39
N THR A 152 -0.43 -3.38 -4.12
CA THR A 152 -1.42 -4.42 -4.46
C THR A 152 -2.80 -3.80 -4.68
N ASN A 153 -3.58 -4.36 -5.60
CA ASN A 153 -4.97 -3.96 -5.84
C ASN A 153 -5.97 -4.73 -4.95
N SER A 154 -5.49 -5.61 -4.05
CA SER A 154 -6.35 -6.45 -3.21
C SER A 154 -6.51 -5.89 -1.81
N LEU A 155 -7.67 -5.32 -1.50
CA LEU A 155 -8.03 -4.90 -0.14
C LEU A 155 -7.88 -6.05 0.86
N THR A 156 -8.35 -7.25 0.52
CA THR A 156 -8.23 -8.45 1.37
C THR A 156 -6.77 -8.76 1.72
N GLN A 157 -5.84 -8.63 0.78
CA GLN A 157 -4.42 -8.82 1.07
C GLN A 157 -3.90 -7.78 2.06
N VAL A 158 -4.29 -6.51 1.89
CA VAL A 158 -3.91 -5.45 2.81
C VAL A 158 -4.48 -5.72 4.20
N VAL A 159 -5.76 -6.09 4.30
CA VAL A 159 -6.41 -6.45 5.57
C VAL A 159 -5.67 -7.58 6.26
N ASN A 160 -5.36 -8.66 5.56
CA ASN A 160 -4.62 -9.79 6.13
C ASN A 160 -3.21 -9.36 6.58
N SER A 161 -2.50 -8.61 5.75
CA SER A 161 -1.15 -8.13 6.04
C SER A 161 -1.14 -7.22 7.27
N PHE A 162 -2.06 -6.28 7.37
CA PHE A 162 -2.09 -5.31 8.46
C PHE A 162 -2.64 -5.86 9.76
N THR A 163 -3.36 -6.98 9.74
CA THR A 163 -3.90 -7.63 10.94
C THR A 163 -3.00 -8.75 11.48
N THR A 164 -2.09 -9.29 10.66
CA THR A 164 -1.26 -10.45 11.06
C THR A 164 0.23 -10.27 10.80
N GLY A 165 0.63 -9.26 10.03
CA GLY A 165 1.99 -9.07 9.55
C GLY A 165 2.87 -8.23 10.47
N GLN A 166 3.96 -7.72 9.88
CA GLN A 166 4.93 -6.84 10.54
C GLN A 166 4.87 -5.40 10.02
N ALA A 167 3.81 -5.06 9.29
CA ALA A 167 3.53 -3.71 8.82
C ALA A 167 2.04 -3.40 9.05
N SER A 168 1.73 -2.13 9.24
CA SER A 168 0.37 -1.62 9.37
C SER A 168 0.33 -0.14 9.07
N ALA A 169 -0.83 0.35 8.63
CA ALA A 169 -1.14 1.77 8.53
C ALA A 169 -2.31 2.12 9.45
N HIS A 170 -2.59 3.41 9.61
CA HIS A 170 -3.79 3.83 10.35
C HIS A 170 -5.00 3.70 9.45
N TYR A 171 -4.88 4.14 8.20
CA TYR A 171 -5.97 4.14 7.23
C TYR A 171 -5.57 3.54 5.89
N LEU A 172 -6.58 3.14 5.12
CA LEU A 172 -6.48 2.87 3.70
C LEU A 172 -7.62 3.57 2.94
N VAL A 173 -7.34 4.07 1.75
CA VAL A 173 -8.33 4.55 0.78
C VAL A 173 -8.38 3.57 -0.39
N ASP A 174 -9.55 3.00 -0.68
CA ASP A 174 -9.74 2.09 -1.81
C ASP A 174 -10.09 2.80 -3.12
N PHE A 175 -10.26 2.03 -4.21
CA PHE A 175 -10.55 2.57 -5.55
C PHE A 175 -11.83 3.39 -5.65
N GLU A 176 -12.78 3.19 -4.73
CA GLU A 176 -14.04 3.93 -4.65
C GLU A 176 -13.95 5.15 -3.73
N GLY A 177 -12.74 5.48 -3.24
CA GLY A 177 -12.52 6.55 -2.28
C GLY A 177 -12.99 6.22 -0.87
N GLN A 178 -13.33 4.95 -0.59
CA GLN A 178 -13.81 4.54 0.72
C GLN A 178 -12.64 4.40 1.69
N VAL A 179 -12.79 4.99 2.87
CA VAL A 179 -11.81 4.90 3.95
C VAL A 179 -12.04 3.63 4.76
N HIS A 180 -10.95 2.93 5.05
CA HIS A 180 -10.84 1.81 5.97
C HIS A 180 -9.86 2.19 7.07
N GLN A 181 -10.06 1.73 8.30
CA GLN A 181 -9.16 2.00 9.43
C GLN A 181 -8.62 0.69 10.02
N PHE A 182 -7.33 0.67 10.33
CA PHE A 182 -6.63 -0.50 10.87
C PHE A 182 -6.06 -0.26 12.26
N VAL A 183 -5.59 0.95 12.53
CA VAL A 183 -4.94 1.30 13.79
C VAL A 183 -5.54 2.61 14.30
N ALA A 184 -5.90 2.62 15.57
CA ALA A 184 -6.33 3.83 16.26
C ALA A 184 -5.21 4.88 16.24
N GLU A 185 -5.55 6.15 16.08
CA GLU A 185 -4.57 7.21 15.82
C GLU A 185 -3.69 7.56 17.03
N ASP A 186 -4.15 7.24 18.24
CA ASP A 186 -3.35 7.34 19.47
C ASP A 186 -2.28 6.23 19.57
N LYS A 187 -2.37 5.20 18.72
CA LYS A 187 -1.40 4.10 18.63
C LYS A 187 -0.38 4.32 17.52
N ARG A 188 0.68 3.52 17.57
CA ARG A 188 1.77 3.51 16.59
C ARG A 188 1.55 2.37 15.60
N ALA A 189 1.12 2.71 14.39
CA ALA A 189 1.18 1.81 13.25
C ALA A 189 2.63 1.66 12.71
N TRP A 190 2.87 0.63 11.92
CA TRP A 190 4.19 0.26 11.40
C TRP A 190 4.27 0.45 9.87
N HIS A 191 4.31 1.71 9.41
CA HIS A 191 4.25 2.03 7.98
C HIS A 191 5.51 2.69 7.42
N SER A 192 6.26 3.46 8.20
CA SER A 192 7.35 4.33 7.73
C SER A 192 8.72 4.04 8.33
N GLY A 193 8.93 2.88 8.95
CA GLY A 193 10.14 2.58 9.71
C GLY A 193 11.44 2.75 8.91
N ILE A 194 12.45 3.38 9.52
CA ILE A 194 13.77 3.57 8.92
C ILE A 194 14.76 2.55 9.51
N PRO A 195 15.40 1.68 8.71
CA PRO A 195 16.43 0.77 9.20
C PRO A 195 17.65 1.50 9.79
N SER A 196 18.29 0.90 10.80
CA SER A 196 19.42 1.52 11.51
C SER A 196 20.61 1.87 10.60
N HIS A 197 20.87 1.08 9.55
CA HIS A 197 21.94 1.36 8.61
C HIS A 197 21.67 2.57 7.70
N ILE A 198 20.40 2.84 7.39
CA ILE A 198 19.98 4.04 6.68
C ILE A 198 20.01 5.26 7.62
N LYS A 199 19.58 5.11 8.87
CA LYS A 199 19.70 6.18 9.89
C LYS A 199 21.14 6.68 10.03
N ARG A 200 22.14 5.80 9.94
CA ARG A 200 23.56 6.19 9.95
C ARG A 200 23.93 7.13 8.80
N LEU A 201 23.31 6.99 7.62
CA LEU A 201 23.50 7.91 6.51
C LEU A 201 22.88 9.27 6.82
N TYR A 202 21.62 9.29 7.27
CA TYR A 202 20.93 10.54 7.61
C TYR A 202 21.60 11.29 8.77
N ASN A 203 22.10 10.57 9.77
CA ASN A 203 22.79 11.14 10.94
C ASN A 203 24.12 11.83 10.61
N ARG A 204 24.66 11.67 9.39
CA ARG A 204 25.83 12.47 8.94
C ARG A 204 25.47 13.95 8.79
N GLY A 205 24.21 14.26 8.50
CA GLY A 205 23.73 15.64 8.36
C GLY A 205 24.35 16.44 7.21
N ASP A 206 25.06 15.77 6.31
CA ASP A 206 25.81 16.38 5.19
C ASP A 206 25.10 16.20 3.84
N GLY A 207 23.89 15.63 3.82
CA GLY A 207 23.15 15.33 2.59
C GLY A 207 23.71 14.19 1.75
N SER A 208 24.82 13.55 2.16
CA SER A 208 25.50 12.50 1.39
C SER A 208 24.69 11.21 1.21
N TRP A 209 23.56 11.08 1.90
CA TRP A 209 22.63 9.97 1.75
C TRP A 209 22.12 9.83 0.30
N ARG A 210 22.11 10.92 -0.49
CA ARG A 210 21.76 10.92 -1.93
C ARG A 210 22.68 10.09 -2.82
N LYS A 211 23.86 9.71 -2.32
CA LYS A 211 24.77 8.80 -3.04
C LYS A 211 24.37 7.34 -2.94
N TYR A 212 23.43 7.01 -2.05
CA TYR A 212 23.09 5.65 -1.70
C TYR A 212 21.62 5.38 -1.99
N LYS A 213 21.34 4.20 -2.51
CA LYS A 213 20.02 3.56 -2.51
C LYS A 213 20.09 2.32 -1.63
N GLN A 214 19.02 1.93 -0.95
CA GLN A 214 18.92 0.57 -0.40
C GLN A 214 19.02 -0.47 -1.54
N TYR A 215 19.46 -1.67 -1.21
CA TYR A 215 19.51 -2.76 -2.17
C TYR A 215 18.25 -3.60 -2.07
N HIS A 216 17.65 -3.86 -3.23
CA HIS A 216 16.59 -4.83 -3.43
C HIS A 216 17.07 -5.84 -4.45
N TRP A 217 17.16 -7.11 -4.06
CA TRP A 217 17.64 -8.19 -4.93
C TRP A 217 16.80 -8.36 -6.20
N TRP A 218 15.53 -7.96 -6.15
CA TRP A 218 14.60 -8.04 -7.27
C TRP A 218 14.68 -6.86 -8.24
N SER A 219 15.28 -5.74 -7.83
CA SER A 219 15.38 -4.55 -8.70
C SER A 219 16.51 -4.75 -9.71
N LYS A 220 16.21 -4.40 -10.96
CA LYS A 220 17.15 -4.44 -12.09
C LYS A 220 17.59 -3.04 -12.52
N ASP A 221 17.14 -2.01 -11.83
CA ASP A 221 17.26 -0.60 -12.25
C ASP A 221 18.53 0.06 -11.72
N TYR A 222 19.46 -0.73 -11.19
CA TYR A 222 20.78 -0.25 -10.78
C TYR A 222 21.69 -0.11 -12.00
N ALA A 223 22.54 0.92 -11.99
CA ALA A 223 23.60 1.06 -12.99
C ALA A 223 24.46 -0.22 -13.09
N THR A 224 24.87 -0.57 -14.31
CA THR A 224 25.59 -1.83 -14.59
C THR A 224 26.91 -1.93 -13.85
N ASP A 225 27.55 -0.79 -13.56
CA ASP A 225 28.81 -0.68 -12.84
C ASP A 225 28.64 -0.24 -11.38
N ALA A 226 27.40 -0.22 -10.86
CA ALA A 226 27.11 0.18 -9.49
C ALA A 226 27.88 -0.66 -8.45
N VAL A 227 28.25 0.00 -7.35
CA VAL A 227 28.96 -0.60 -6.23
C VAL A 227 27.95 -1.01 -5.16
N TYR A 228 27.99 -2.28 -4.76
CA TYR A 228 27.12 -2.85 -3.74
C TYR A 228 27.84 -2.82 -2.39
N LEU A 229 27.13 -2.40 -1.35
CA LEU A 229 27.68 -2.14 -0.04
C LEU A 229 26.93 -2.95 1.02
N ASP A 230 27.66 -3.40 2.05
CA ASP A 230 27.03 -3.95 3.26
C ASP A 230 26.40 -2.84 4.13
N ALA A 231 25.86 -3.21 5.30
CA ALA A 231 25.28 -2.25 6.24
C ALA A 231 26.31 -1.22 6.77
N SER A 232 27.59 -1.56 6.77
CA SER A 232 28.70 -0.73 7.25
C SER A 232 29.35 0.10 6.13
N LEU A 233 28.71 0.14 4.95
CA LEU A 233 29.18 0.86 3.77
C LEU A 233 30.49 0.32 3.20
N GLN A 234 30.83 -0.92 3.50
CA GLN A 234 31.97 -1.59 2.89
C GLN A 234 31.56 -2.16 1.54
N PRO A 235 32.32 -1.87 0.46
CA PRO A 235 32.10 -2.50 -0.84
C PRO A 235 32.20 -4.03 -0.76
N LEU A 236 31.24 -4.70 -1.37
CA LEU A 236 31.24 -6.14 -1.51
C LEU A 236 32.06 -6.57 -2.72
N THR A 237 32.99 -7.51 -2.51
CA THR A 237 33.73 -8.17 -3.58
C THR A 237 33.13 -9.55 -3.84
N GLY A 238 32.62 -9.79 -5.04
CA GLY A 238 32.01 -11.08 -5.41
C GLY A 238 30.48 -11.02 -5.43
N THR A 239 29.81 -11.71 -4.51
CA THR A 239 28.35 -11.85 -4.50
C THR A 239 27.65 -10.66 -3.83
N LYS A 240 26.33 -10.53 -4.10
CA LYS A 240 25.47 -9.47 -3.58
C LYS A 240 24.63 -9.91 -2.37
N ASP A 241 24.88 -11.10 -1.83
CA ASP A 241 23.99 -11.73 -0.83
C ASP A 241 23.87 -10.90 0.46
N ASN A 242 24.92 -10.15 0.79
CA ASN A 242 24.97 -9.27 1.96
C ASN A 242 24.71 -7.79 1.64
N ALA A 243 24.39 -7.46 0.38
CA ALA A 243 24.19 -6.07 -0.01
C ALA A 243 23.00 -5.48 0.73
N LYS A 244 23.18 -4.28 1.27
CA LYS A 244 22.15 -3.47 1.91
C LYS A 244 21.95 -2.15 1.21
N LEU A 245 22.99 -1.64 0.57
CA LEU A 245 22.97 -0.37 -0.15
C LEU A 245 23.69 -0.52 -1.50
N VAL A 246 23.41 0.40 -2.40
CA VAL A 246 23.99 0.52 -3.74
C VAL A 246 24.37 1.98 -3.98
N MET A 247 25.52 2.22 -4.59
CA MET A 247 25.96 3.55 -5.03
C MET A 247 26.51 3.53 -6.45
N LEU A 248 26.52 4.68 -7.11
CA LEU A 248 27.19 4.84 -8.40
C LEU A 248 28.71 4.72 -8.24
N LYS A 249 29.38 4.13 -9.24
CA LYS A 249 30.82 3.82 -9.19
C LYS A 249 31.70 5.05 -9.03
N ASP A 250 31.30 6.16 -9.65
CA ASP A 250 31.98 7.44 -9.59
C ASP A 250 31.70 8.24 -8.30
N GLY A 251 30.80 7.73 -7.43
CA GLY A 251 30.40 8.40 -6.20
C GLY A 251 29.49 9.61 -6.38
N SER A 252 28.92 9.79 -7.58
CA SER A 252 27.88 10.77 -7.84
C SER A 252 26.57 10.43 -7.11
N GLU A 253 25.66 11.41 -7.06
CA GLU A 253 24.32 11.25 -6.50
C GLU A 253 23.39 10.58 -7.52
N TRP A 254 22.38 9.86 -7.04
CA TRP A 254 21.37 9.30 -7.92
C TRP A 254 20.38 10.38 -8.37
N SER A 255 20.14 10.48 -9.68
CA SER A 255 19.17 11.42 -10.26
C SER A 255 17.72 11.14 -9.84
N ASP A 256 17.42 9.95 -9.32
CA ASP A 256 16.11 9.63 -8.72
C ASP A 256 15.76 10.57 -7.55
N TYR A 257 16.76 11.20 -6.93
CA TYR A 257 16.53 12.18 -5.88
C TYR A 257 16.25 13.60 -6.40
N ASP A 258 16.37 13.86 -7.70
CA ASP A 258 16.07 15.18 -8.28
C ASP A 258 14.62 15.59 -8.00
N TYR A 259 13.68 14.65 -8.15
CA TYR A 259 12.27 14.86 -7.81
C TYR A 259 12.05 15.21 -6.32
N PHE A 260 12.79 14.57 -5.41
CA PHE A 260 12.75 14.92 -3.99
C PHE A 260 13.33 16.32 -3.78
N ASP A 261 14.46 16.62 -4.42
CA ASP A 261 15.19 17.87 -4.23
C ASP A 261 14.45 19.09 -4.79
N GLU A 262 13.70 18.93 -5.87
CA GLU A 262 12.79 19.94 -6.40
C GLU A 262 11.69 20.28 -5.40
N ARG A 263 11.13 19.29 -4.68
CA ARG A 263 10.08 19.51 -3.68
C ARG A 263 10.61 20.05 -2.36
N TRP A 264 11.84 19.71 -1.99
CA TRP A 264 12.37 19.93 -0.64
C TRP A 264 13.64 20.78 -0.57
N ASN A 265 13.99 21.43 -1.67
CA ASN A 265 15.10 22.38 -1.77
C ASN A 265 16.42 21.82 -1.20
N ARG A 266 16.78 20.61 -1.64
CA ARG A 266 18.05 19.92 -1.30
C ARG A 266 18.38 19.87 0.20
N ARG A 267 17.37 19.74 1.06
CA ARG A 267 17.54 19.63 2.52
C ARG A 267 18.52 18.54 2.96
N ALA A 268 19.22 18.77 4.07
CA ALA A 268 20.25 17.86 4.60
C ALA A 268 19.67 16.53 5.13
N PHE A 269 18.47 16.56 5.70
CA PHE A 269 17.77 15.41 6.26
C PHE A 269 16.48 15.09 5.49
N PRO A 270 15.96 13.85 5.53
CA PRO A 270 14.61 13.53 5.10
C PRO A 270 13.54 14.35 5.82
N VAL A 271 12.33 14.40 5.27
CA VAL A 271 11.21 15.15 5.85
C VAL A 271 10.86 14.59 7.24
N GLY A 272 10.90 15.45 8.25
CA GLY A 272 10.53 15.13 9.63
C GLY A 272 11.58 14.38 10.44
N TYR A 273 12.75 14.08 9.85
CA TYR A 273 13.79 13.30 10.53
C TYR A 273 14.43 14.04 11.71
N GLU A 274 14.44 15.38 11.67
CA GLU A 274 14.88 16.24 12.76
C GLU A 274 13.92 16.20 13.97
N GLU A 275 12.63 15.92 13.73
CA GLU A 275 11.62 15.78 14.78
C GLU A 275 11.64 14.38 15.40
N SER A 276 11.75 13.34 14.56
CA SER A 276 11.80 11.95 15.00
C SER A 276 12.58 11.09 14.02
N GLN A 277 13.59 10.39 14.52
CA GLN A 277 14.29 9.37 13.75
C GLN A 277 13.48 8.07 13.61
N ASP A 278 12.33 7.94 14.27
CA ASP A 278 11.38 6.84 14.11
C ASP A 278 10.03 7.43 13.68
N PRO A 279 9.79 7.64 12.37
CA PRO A 279 8.61 8.37 11.90
C PRO A 279 7.30 7.67 12.32
N ASN A 280 7.29 6.35 12.54
CA ASN A 280 6.10 5.66 13.06
C ASN A 280 5.59 6.25 14.40
N ASN A 281 6.46 6.87 15.21
CA ASN A 281 6.04 7.43 16.50
C ASN A 281 5.18 8.69 16.38
N ASN A 282 5.41 9.52 15.37
CA ASN A 282 4.83 10.87 15.28
C ASN A 282 4.07 11.09 13.97
N THR A 283 3.71 10.02 13.27
CA THR A 283 2.95 10.10 12.03
C THR A 283 1.65 9.30 12.09
N ILE A 284 0.69 9.71 11.27
CA ILE A 284 -0.48 8.93 10.86
C ILE A 284 -0.23 8.48 9.42
N GLY A 285 -0.37 7.19 9.17
CA GLY A 285 -0.10 6.55 7.89
C GLY A 285 -1.39 6.28 7.14
N ILE A 286 -1.47 6.72 5.90
CA ILE A 286 -2.58 6.45 4.97
C ILE A 286 -2.04 5.67 3.78
N GLU A 287 -2.61 4.50 3.54
CA GLU A 287 -2.33 3.68 2.37
C GLU A 287 -3.35 3.96 1.27
N ILE A 288 -2.90 4.00 0.02
CA ILE A 288 -3.78 4.08 -1.13
C ILE A 288 -3.74 2.72 -1.82
N LEU A 289 -4.91 2.11 -2.04
CA LEU A 289 -4.99 0.82 -2.69
C LEU A 289 -4.57 0.95 -4.16
N GLY A 290 -3.50 0.28 -4.55
CA GLY A 290 -3.01 0.36 -5.92
C GLY A 290 -1.69 -0.36 -6.16
N VAL A 291 -1.41 -0.62 -7.44
CA VAL A 291 -0.12 -1.07 -7.97
C VAL A 291 0.32 0.00 -8.96
N GLY A 292 1.51 0.57 -8.80
CA GLY A 292 2.00 1.51 -9.84
C GLY A 292 3.07 2.49 -9.41
N SER A 293 3.48 2.42 -8.14
CA SER A 293 4.64 3.07 -7.54
C SER A 293 5.86 3.18 -8.48
N GLN A 294 6.16 2.16 -9.29
CA GLN A 294 7.43 2.05 -10.05
C GLN A 294 7.43 2.71 -11.44
N HIS A 295 6.28 3.13 -11.98
CA HIS A 295 6.19 3.66 -13.35
C HIS A 295 5.70 5.11 -13.43
N HIS A 296 5.60 5.80 -12.29
CA HIS A 296 5.20 7.22 -12.22
C HIS A 296 3.86 7.52 -12.92
N SER A 297 2.97 6.52 -13.00
CA SER A 297 1.72 6.63 -13.76
C SER A 297 0.65 7.28 -12.90
N ASP A 298 0.08 8.37 -13.38
CA ASP A 298 -1.03 9.09 -12.74
C ASP A 298 -2.34 8.27 -12.73
N SER A 299 -2.51 7.39 -13.71
CA SER A 299 -3.67 6.51 -13.88
C SER A 299 -3.92 5.56 -12.69
N VAL A 300 -2.95 5.43 -11.78
CA VAL A 300 -3.06 4.69 -10.53
C VAL A 300 -4.03 5.37 -9.56
N TYR A 301 -4.13 6.69 -9.60
CA TYR A 301 -4.87 7.50 -8.65
C TYR A 301 -6.12 8.10 -9.28
N THR A 302 -7.28 7.48 -9.01
CA THR A 302 -8.56 7.97 -9.55
C THR A 302 -9.05 9.21 -8.81
N ASP A 303 -9.95 9.99 -9.43
CA ASP A 303 -10.57 11.14 -8.77
C ASP A 303 -11.37 10.75 -7.52
N LYS A 304 -11.96 9.54 -7.49
CA LYS A 304 -12.63 9.01 -6.29
C LYS A 304 -11.63 8.77 -5.16
N MET A 305 -10.48 8.18 -5.46
CA MET A 305 -9.39 7.97 -4.50
C MET A 305 -8.90 9.31 -3.95
N TYR A 306 -8.68 10.31 -4.81
CA TYR A 306 -8.32 11.66 -4.35
C TYR A 306 -9.40 12.31 -3.50
N ALA A 307 -10.68 12.15 -3.85
CA ALA A 307 -11.78 12.71 -3.06
C ALA A 307 -11.78 12.14 -1.63
N GLY A 308 -11.72 10.81 -1.49
CA GLY A 308 -11.65 10.14 -0.18
C GLY A 308 -10.37 10.49 0.60
N LEU A 309 -9.23 10.47 -0.07
CA LEU A 309 -7.93 10.81 0.53
C LEU A 309 -7.87 12.25 1.03
N SER A 310 -8.30 13.20 0.20
CA SER A 310 -8.22 14.62 0.50
C SER A 310 -9.11 15.01 1.67
N ALA A 311 -10.32 14.41 1.74
CA ALA A 311 -11.24 14.57 2.86
C ALA A 311 -10.67 13.96 4.15
N LEU A 312 -10.10 12.76 4.09
CA LEU A 312 -9.45 12.10 5.22
C LEU A 312 -8.25 12.91 5.74
N ILE A 313 -7.40 13.43 4.84
CA ILE A 313 -6.27 14.29 5.20
C ILE A 313 -6.77 15.56 5.89
N ALA A 314 -7.81 16.21 5.37
CA ALA A 314 -8.37 17.42 5.97
C ALA A 314 -8.89 17.17 7.39
N ASP A 315 -9.60 16.06 7.58
CA ASP A 315 -10.12 15.63 8.89
C ASP A 315 -8.98 15.34 9.88
N ILE A 316 -7.98 14.53 9.50
CA ILE A 316 -6.81 14.23 10.34
C ILE A 316 -6.08 15.52 10.71
N CYS A 317 -5.83 16.40 9.74
CA CYS A 317 -5.13 17.66 9.97
C CYS A 317 -5.86 18.55 10.97
N ALA A 318 -7.18 18.67 10.85
CA ALA A 318 -7.99 19.44 11.78
C ALA A 318 -7.96 18.84 13.20
N ARG A 319 -8.08 17.52 13.33
CA ARG A 319 -8.14 16.84 14.63
C ARG A 319 -6.81 16.84 15.37
N HIS A 320 -5.69 16.71 14.66
CA HIS A 320 -4.35 16.66 15.24
C HIS A 320 -3.62 18.01 15.22
N ASN A 321 -4.28 19.08 14.77
CA ASN A 321 -3.67 20.39 14.58
C ASN A 321 -2.40 20.34 13.71
N ILE A 322 -2.44 19.53 12.64
CA ILE A 322 -1.37 19.40 11.65
C ILE A 322 -1.65 20.37 10.51
N SER A 323 -0.66 21.16 10.09
CA SER A 323 -0.83 22.05 8.95
C SER A 323 -1.02 21.25 7.67
N ARG A 324 -2.10 21.52 6.93
CA ARG A 324 -2.41 20.82 5.68
C ARG A 324 -1.61 21.39 4.50
N THR A 325 -0.30 21.18 4.54
CA THR A 325 0.65 21.63 3.52
C THR A 325 1.67 20.53 3.27
N LEU A 326 2.46 20.67 2.20
CA LEU A 326 3.64 19.84 2.01
C LEU A 326 4.56 19.94 3.24
N GLY A 327 5.02 18.80 3.71
CA GLY A 327 5.96 18.66 4.82
C GLY A 327 5.28 17.97 6.00
N PRO A 328 4.28 18.61 6.64
CA PRO A 328 3.40 17.93 7.59
C PRO A 328 2.42 16.96 6.93
N VAL A 329 2.18 17.08 5.62
CA VAL A 329 1.62 16.02 4.79
C VAL A 329 2.67 15.69 3.73
N CYS A 330 3.13 14.44 3.67
CA CYS A 330 4.20 14.03 2.79
C CYS A 330 4.09 12.55 2.39
N GLY A 331 4.93 12.13 1.45
CA GLY A 331 5.04 10.74 1.02
C GLY A 331 5.96 9.92 1.90
N HIS A 332 5.92 8.61 1.75
CA HIS A 332 6.89 7.74 2.41
C HIS A 332 8.30 7.92 1.82
N GLU A 333 8.39 8.17 0.52
CA GLU A 333 9.62 8.60 -0.15
C GLU A 333 10.23 9.86 0.44
N ASP A 334 9.43 10.70 1.11
CA ASP A 334 9.92 11.93 1.73
C ASP A 334 10.53 11.69 3.11
N VAL A 335 9.95 10.77 3.88
CA VAL A 335 10.43 10.43 5.23
C VAL A 335 11.56 9.40 5.19
N ASN A 336 11.65 8.60 4.13
CA ASN A 336 12.69 7.59 3.96
C ASN A 336 13.17 7.45 2.50
N PRO A 337 13.76 8.51 1.91
CA PRO A 337 14.16 8.53 0.51
C PRO A 337 15.15 7.41 0.15
N VAL A 338 16.09 7.05 1.03
CA VAL A 338 17.07 5.97 0.75
C VAL A 338 16.44 4.58 0.75
N ALA A 339 15.26 4.36 1.32
CA ALA A 339 14.57 3.07 1.18
C ALA A 339 13.62 3.03 -0.01
N ARG A 340 13.23 4.20 -0.53
CA ARG A 340 12.08 4.34 -1.43
C ARG A 340 12.45 4.87 -2.81
N TRP A 341 13.46 5.73 -2.95
CA TRP A 341 13.93 6.31 -4.22
C TRP A 341 12.82 6.85 -5.11
N GLY A 342 11.83 7.53 -4.52
CA GLY A 342 10.70 8.09 -5.29
C GLY A 342 9.57 7.09 -5.58
N TRP A 343 9.48 5.98 -4.83
CA TRP A 343 8.54 4.90 -5.11
C TRP A 343 7.15 5.10 -4.49
N ASP A 344 7.00 5.72 -3.32
CA ASP A 344 5.71 5.80 -2.62
C ASP A 344 5.45 7.18 -1.98
N PRO A 345 4.40 7.91 -2.39
CA PRO A 345 3.38 7.57 -3.39
C PRO A 345 3.84 7.78 -4.85
N ASN A 346 5.10 8.13 -5.11
CA ASN A 346 5.69 8.35 -6.44
C ASN A 346 5.34 9.66 -7.16
N GLN A 347 6.03 9.90 -8.28
CA GLN A 347 5.90 11.09 -9.12
C GLN A 347 4.56 11.23 -9.85
N GLY A 348 3.77 10.16 -9.98
CA GLY A 348 2.42 10.19 -10.54
C GLY A 348 1.35 10.65 -9.53
N PHE A 349 1.72 10.86 -8.27
CA PHE A 349 0.82 11.34 -7.23
C PHE A 349 0.66 12.88 -7.27
N ASP A 350 -0.58 13.35 -7.36
CA ASP A 350 -0.96 14.76 -7.42
C ASP A 350 -1.19 15.31 -6.00
N TRP A 351 -0.13 15.91 -5.46
CA TRP A 351 -0.18 16.58 -4.15
C TRP A 351 -1.20 17.72 -4.10
N SER A 352 -1.52 18.38 -5.21
CA SER A 352 -2.50 19.47 -5.23
C SER A 352 -3.91 18.95 -4.98
N LYS A 353 -4.28 17.81 -5.59
CA LYS A 353 -5.56 17.13 -5.34
C LYS A 353 -5.65 16.58 -3.90
N ALA A 354 -4.57 15.99 -3.40
CA ALA A 354 -4.54 15.46 -2.04
C ALA A 354 -4.70 16.54 -0.96
N LEU A 355 -4.33 17.80 -1.26
CA LEU A 355 -4.37 18.92 -0.32
C LEU A 355 -5.55 19.90 -0.53
N SER A 356 -6.47 19.65 -1.47
CA SER A 356 -7.51 20.63 -1.86
C SER A 356 -8.93 20.43 -1.29
N GLY A 357 -9.33 19.24 -0.83
CA GLY A 357 -10.68 18.88 -0.37
C GLY A 357 -11.17 19.50 0.95
N GLY A 358 -12.48 19.51 1.17
CA GLY A 358 -13.10 19.89 2.46
C GLY A 358 -13.09 18.75 3.49
N PRO A 359 -13.66 18.94 4.70
CA PRO A 359 -13.78 17.87 5.70
C PRO A 359 -14.60 16.67 5.18
N MET A 360 -14.38 15.47 5.75
CA MET A 360 -15.19 14.26 5.50
C MET A 360 -16.68 14.55 5.74
N ALA A 361 -17.53 14.14 4.79
CA ALA A 361 -18.98 14.35 4.80
C ALA A 361 -19.72 13.35 5.70
#